data_AF-A0A9E4KRL7-F1
#
_entry.id   AF-A0A9E4KRL7-F1
#
_cell.length_a   1.000
_cell.length_b   1.000
_cell.length_c   1.000
_cell.angle_alpha   90.00
_cell.angle_beta   90.00
_cell.angle_gamma   90.00
#
_symmetry.space_group_name_H-M   'P 1'
#
loop_
_entity.id
_entity.type
_entity.pdbx_description
1 polymer ?
#
loop_
_entity_poly.entity_id
_entity_poly.type
_entity_poly.pdbx_seq_one_letter_code
_entity_poly.pdbx_strand_id
1 'polypeptide(L)'
;MDDQEFLDRIKAKIERLTGVEIQLHIDQSDGNQIKLGLERPVPEVTLGYNVLQYSGFARMAVEYAVASIREKRVLGDLEFHILLARN
;
A
#
# COMPACT_ATOMS: atom_id res chain seq x y z
N MET A 1 6.72 18.33 6.83
CA MET A 1 5.60 17.60 6.21
C MET A 1 4.92 16.92 7.36
N ASP A 2 3.62 17.15 7.52
CA ASP A 2 2.84 16.46 8.55
C ASP A 2 2.66 14.99 8.13
N ASP A 3 2.61 14.07 9.09
CA ASP A 3 2.43 12.64 8.81
C ASP A 3 1.10 12.44 8.06
N GLN A 4 0.07 13.21 8.41
CA GLN A 4 -1.22 13.18 7.71
C GLN A 4 -1.11 13.60 6.24
N GLU A 5 -0.34 14.65 5.93
CA GLU A 5 -0.14 15.10 4.54
C GLU A 5 0.59 14.04 3.71
N PHE A 6 1.55 13.34 4.32
CA PHE A 6 2.26 12.25 3.66
C PHE A 6 1.33 11.05 3.37
N LEU A 7 0.48 10.69 4.33
CA LEU A 7 -0.51 9.62 4.18
C LEU A 7 -1.54 9.95 3.11
N ASP A 8 -2.03 11.17 3.07
CA ASP A 8 -2.97 11.63 2.04
C ASP A 8 -2.35 11.52 0.64
N ARG A 9 -1.05 11.80 0.51
CA ARG A 9 -0.32 11.63 -0.75
C ARG A 9 -0.13 10.17 -1.13
N ILE A 10 0.13 9.28 -0.17
CA ILE A 10 0.19 7.83 -0.40
C ILE A 10 -1.16 7.33 -0.92
N LYS A 11 -2.24 7.69 -0.21
CA LYS A 11 -3.60 7.32 -0.58
C LYS A 11 -3.91 7.79 -2.00
N ALA A 12 -3.78 9.09 -2.26
CA ALA A 12 -4.05 9.68 -3.57
C ALA A 12 -3.20 9.04 -4.69
N LYS A 13 -1.95 8.65 -4.40
CA LYS A 13 -1.10 7.96 -5.37
C LYS A 13 -1.64 6.57 -5.72
N ILE A 14 -2.05 5.78 -4.73
CA ILE A 14 -2.62 4.44 -4.97
C ILE A 14 -3.93 4.57 -5.76
N GLU A 15 -4.82 5.48 -5.34
CA GLU A 15 -6.11 5.71 -6.02
C GLU A 15 -5.92 6.15 -7.47
N ARG A 16 -5.00 7.09 -7.72
CA ARG A 16 -4.67 7.54 -9.08
C ARG A 16 -4.12 6.42 -9.97
N LEU A 17 -3.30 5.53 -9.41
CA LEU A 17 -2.66 4.46 -10.18
C LEU A 17 -3.59 3.25 -10.41
N THR A 18 -4.59 3.06 -9.57
CA THR A 18 -5.54 1.94 -9.65
C THR A 18 -6.87 2.33 -10.27
N GLY A 19 -7.25 3.62 -10.20
CA GLY A 19 -8.58 4.10 -10.56
C GLY A 19 -9.66 3.71 -9.54
N VAL A 20 -9.26 3.29 -8.33
CA VAL A 20 -10.15 2.76 -7.29
C VAL A 20 -9.94 3.57 -6.02
N GLU A 21 -11.01 4.04 -5.39
CA GLU A 21 -10.95 4.66 -4.06
C GLU A 21 -10.55 3.64 -3.00
N ILE A 22 -9.77 4.05 -2.00
CA ILE A 22 -9.32 3.15 -0.93
C ILE A 22 -9.52 3.77 0.46
N GLN A 23 -9.55 2.91 1.47
CA GLN A 23 -9.33 3.31 2.86
C GLN A 23 -7.89 2.98 3.25
N LEU A 24 -7.14 3.98 3.73
CA LEU A 24 -5.76 3.83 4.18
C LEU A 24 -5.69 3.94 5.70
N HIS A 25 -5.09 2.95 6.34
CA HIS A 25 -4.87 2.89 7.78
C HIS A 25 -3.38 2.69 8.10
N ILE A 26 -2.94 3.24 9.23
CA ILE A 26 -1.60 2.97 9.76
C ILE A 26 -1.70 2.08 10.99
N ASP A 27 -1.01 0.94 10.95
CA ASP A 27 -0.81 0.09 12.11
C ASP A 27 0.32 0.68 12.96
N GLN A 28 -0.05 1.12 14.17
CA GLN A 28 0.88 1.68 15.17
C GLN A 28 1.57 0.59 16.00
N SER A 29 1.13 -0.67 15.91
CA SER A 29 1.62 -1.80 16.71
C SER A 29 2.69 -2.61 15.97
N ASP A 30 2.57 -2.75 14.64
CA ASP A 30 3.54 -3.45 13.80
C ASP A 30 4.09 -2.52 12.71
N GLY A 31 5.38 -2.19 12.81
CA GLY A 31 6.04 -1.27 11.91
C GLY A 31 6.15 -1.78 10.47
N ASN A 32 6.23 -3.10 10.25
CA ASN A 32 6.48 -3.67 8.93
C ASN A 32 5.23 -4.23 8.25
N GLN A 33 4.06 -4.02 8.84
CA GLN A 33 2.82 -4.59 8.33
C GLN A 33 2.47 -4.05 6.94
N ILE A 34 2.02 -4.93 6.05
CA ILE A 34 1.31 -4.57 4.84
C ILE A 34 0.14 -5.54 4.72
N LYS A 35 -1.09 -5.03 4.80
CA LYS A 35 -2.30 -5.83 4.73
C LYS A 35 -3.31 -5.19 3.79
N LEU A 36 -3.94 -6.01 2.96
CA LEU A 36 -4.93 -5.58 1.98
C LEU A 36 -6.24 -6.35 2.17
N GLY A 37 -7.34 -5.62 2.34
CA GLY A 37 -8.71 -6.15 2.35
C GLY A 37 -9.41 -5.80 1.05
N LEU A 38 -9.42 -6.73 0.09
CA LEU A 38 -9.97 -6.47 -1.27
C LEU A 38 -11.40 -6.98 -1.46
N GLU A 39 -11.98 -7.67 -0.47
CA GLU A 39 -13.33 -8.26 -0.58
C GLU A 39 -14.45 -7.24 -0.40
N ARG A 40 -14.12 -6.03 0.04
CA ARG A 40 -15.07 -4.94 0.30
C ARG A 40 -15.27 -4.07 -0.93
N PRO A 41 -16.42 -3.37 -1.05
CA PRO A 41 -16.66 -2.42 -2.15
C PRO A 41 -15.58 -1.34 -2.28
N VAL A 42 -15.01 -0.93 -1.15
CA VAL A 42 -13.85 -0.03 -1.07
C VAL A 42 -12.70 -0.84 -0.46
N PRO A 43 -11.60 -1.06 -1.20
CA PRO A 43 -10.42 -1.75 -0.67
C PRO A 43 -9.84 -1.08 0.57
N GLU A 44 -9.49 -1.89 1.56
CA GLU A 44 -8.77 -1.45 2.76
C GLU A 44 -7.28 -1.74 2.61
N VAL A 45 -6.44 -0.74 2.87
CA VAL A 45 -4.98 -0.81 2.85
C VAL A 45 -4.48 -0.45 4.25
N THR A 46 -3.82 -1.37 4.93
CA THR A 46 -3.17 -1.12 6.23
C THR A 46 -1.66 -1.23 6.07
N LEU A 47 -0.95 -0.17 6.44
CA LEU A 47 0.51 -0.10 6.38
C LEU A 47 1.09 0.12 7.78
N GLY A 48 2.21 -0.51 8.10
CA GLY A 48 2.88 -0.30 9.38
C GLY A 48 3.52 1.09 9.49
N TYR A 49 3.70 1.59 10.71
CA TYR A 49 4.21 2.94 10.97
C TYR A 49 5.59 3.25 10.34
N ASN A 50 6.36 2.23 9.93
CA ASN A 50 7.64 2.43 9.24
C ASN A 50 7.48 3.14 7.89
N VAL A 51 6.29 3.19 7.29
CA VAL A 51 6.08 3.98 6.06
C VAL A 51 6.34 5.47 6.25
N LEU A 52 6.17 5.98 7.48
CA LEU A 52 6.40 7.39 7.82
C LEU A 52 7.91 7.68 7.95
N GLN A 53 8.70 6.68 8.32
CA GLN A 53 10.12 6.84 8.65
C GLN A 53 11.05 6.40 7.51
N TYR A 54 10.63 5.42 6.70
CA TYR A 54 11.48 4.79 5.69
C TYR A 54 10.85 4.88 4.30
N SER A 55 11.38 5.78 3.48
CA SER A 55 10.87 6.05 2.13
C SER A 55 10.90 4.83 1.20
N GLY A 56 11.90 3.95 1.35
CA GLY A 56 12.00 2.69 0.61
C GLY A 56 10.84 1.74 0.93
N PHE A 57 10.48 1.62 2.22
CA PHE A 57 9.35 0.81 2.65
C PHE A 57 8.02 1.40 2.17
N ALA A 58 7.85 2.72 2.27
CA ALA A 58 6.66 3.40 1.74
C ALA A 58 6.48 3.18 0.24
N ARG A 59 7.57 3.26 -0.54
CA ARG A 59 7.54 2.98 -1.98
C ARG A 59 7.10 1.55 -2.26
N MET A 60 7.74 0.59 -1.59
CA MET A 60 7.43 -0.83 -1.74
C MET A 60 5.97 -1.13 -1.39
N ALA A 61 5.47 -0.59 -0.28
CA ALA A 61 4.08 -0.76 0.16
C ALA A 61 3.07 -0.22 -0.87
N VAL A 62 3.35 0.95 -1.46
CA VAL A 62 2.53 1.52 -2.53
C VAL A 62 2.52 0.61 -3.76
N GLU A 63 3.69 0.14 -4.20
CA GLU A 63 3.80 -0.73 -5.37
C GLU A 63 3.06 -2.06 -5.17
N TYR A 64 3.19 -2.67 -3.98
CA TYR A 64 2.47 -3.87 -3.59
C TYR A 64 0.95 -3.68 -3.60
N ALA A 65 0.48 -2.58 -2.99
CA ALA A 65 -0.95 -2.26 -2.93
C ALA A 65 -1.52 -2.04 -4.33
N VAL A 66 -0.84 -1.24 -5.17
CA VAL A 66 -1.27 -0.98 -6.55
C VAL A 66 -1.36 -2.27 -7.36
N ALA A 67 -0.34 -3.12 -7.29
CA ALA A 67 -0.32 -4.38 -8.03
C ALA A 67 -1.45 -5.31 -7.58
N SER A 68 -1.63 -5.49 -6.28
CA SER A 68 -2.68 -6.35 -5.72
C SER A 68 -4.10 -5.86 -6.04
N ILE A 69 -4.33 -4.54 -5.99
CA ILE A 69 -5.63 -3.95 -6.36
C ILE A 69 -5.92 -4.17 -7.85
N ARG A 70 -4.92 -3.99 -8.73
CA ARG A 70 -5.07 -4.20 -10.18
C ARG A 70 -5.39 -5.66 -10.52
N GLU A 71 -4.76 -6.60 -9.84
CA GLU A 71 -4.98 -8.04 -10.01
C GLU A 71 -6.23 -8.54 -9.26
N LYS A 72 -6.90 -7.66 -8.49
CA LYS A 72 -8.07 -7.98 -7.63
C LYS A 72 -7.81 -9.14 -6.67
N ARG A 73 -6.56 -9.32 -6.24
CA ARG A 73 -6.15 -10.36 -5.29
C ARG A 73 -4.90 -9.92 -4.55
N VAL A 74 -4.73 -10.42 -3.34
CA VAL A 74 -3.49 -10.25 -2.58
C VAL A 74 -2.39 -11.07 -3.26
N LEU A 75 -1.28 -10.42 -3.58
CA LEU A 75 -0.13 -11.08 -4.21
C LEU A 75 0.69 -11.82 -3.15
N GLY A 76 1.17 -13.02 -3.48
CA GLY A 76 2.13 -13.71 -2.62
C GLY A 76 3.51 -13.06 -2.66
N ASP A 77 4.33 -13.31 -1.63
CA ASP A 77 5.66 -12.71 -1.49
C ASP A 77 6.55 -12.92 -2.72
N LEU A 78 6.53 -14.12 -3.30
CA LEU A 78 7.32 -14.46 -4.48
C LEU A 78 6.85 -13.69 -5.73
N GLU A 79 5.54 -13.55 -5.91
CA GLU A 79 4.95 -12.81 -7.04
C GLU A 79 5.31 -11.33 -6.96
N PHE A 80 5.35 -10.78 -5.75
CA PHE A 80 5.76 -9.41 -5.53
C PHE A 80 7.25 -9.19 -5.81
N HIS A 81 8.13 -10.10 -5.39
CA HIS A 81 9.56 -10.01 -5.73
C HIS A 81 9.80 -10.01 -7.25
N ILE A 82 9.04 -10.80 -8.00
CA ILE A 82 9.11 -10.82 -9.48
C ILE A 82 8.64 -9.49 -10.08
N LEU A 83 7.62 -8.85 -9.50
CA LEU A 83 7.16 -7.52 -9.92
C LEU A 83 8.17 -6.42 -9.64
N LEU A 84 8.84 -6.45 -8.48
CA LEU A 84 9.90 -5.51 -8.13
C LEU A 84 11.11 -5.61 -9.07
N ALA A 85 11.46 -6.83 -9.50
CA ALA A 85 12.60 -7.05 -10.40
C ALA A 85 12.36 -6.55 -11.85
N ARG A 86 11.12 -6.16 -12.19
CA ARG A 86 10.74 -5.69 -13.53
C ARG A 86 10.69 -4.17 -13.68
N ASN A 87 10.83 -3.41 -12.59
CA ASN A 87 10.85 -1.94 -12.56
C ASN A 87 12.21 -1.40 -12.13
#